data_AF-A0A7S1VPM5-F1
#
_entry.id   AF-A0A7S1VPM5-F1
#
_cell.length_a   1.000
_cell.length_b   1.000
_cell.length_c   1.000
_cell.angle_alpha   90.00
_cell.angle_beta   90.00
_cell.angle_gamma   90.00
#
_symmetry.space_group_name_H-M   'P 1'
#
loop_
_entity.id
_entity.type
_entity.pdbx_description
1 polymer ?
#
loop_
_entity_poly.entity_id
_entity_poly.type
_entity_poly.pdbx_seq_one_letter_code
_entity_poly.pdbx_strand_id
1 'polypeptide(L)'
;EGYNAGNKYGDTTHGLIAAFLSCEVKLLVGTELSEVHTLLDGYIQLAKAYNKNGLLALACPLHQRVLNLMGRNEHPNVLTGSAMNQEELLIELEHCDNEVSYVNVLNHVFLINCMFENWDNAYRYYREIHKRPEALKTLDTTFSIRQYQFFYGLFCSAWHQRTGSKKHKKTAHRILNLMKQQQSSGCPNYDCFIPILDAELSTYSKTARKDEVHAAYWRAVDSCKYVHLRGIAHERAASVLQASPFCDRFLAKEHLQAAKRQYTQWQAQAKVKDVEQKLKYL
;
A
#
# COMPACT_ATOMS: atom_id res chain seq x y z
N GLU A 1 -18.54 3.07 16.83
CA GLU A 1 -19.82 3.80 17.01
C GLU A 1 -20.76 3.63 15.83
N GLY A 2 -20.35 3.95 14.59
CA GLY A 2 -21.20 3.81 13.39
C GLY A 2 -21.80 2.41 13.17
N TYR A 3 -21.01 1.34 13.32
CA TYR A 3 -21.52 -0.04 13.23
C TYR A 3 -22.63 -0.33 14.26
N ASN A 4 -22.41 0.03 15.53
CA ASN A 4 -23.38 -0.18 16.60
C ASN A 4 -24.66 0.65 16.38
N ALA A 5 -24.53 1.89 15.87
CA ALA A 5 -25.67 2.71 15.50
C ALA A 5 -26.48 2.06 14.35
N GLY A 6 -25.80 1.61 13.29
CA GLY A 6 -26.46 0.88 12.19
C GLY A 6 -27.24 -0.33 12.66
N ASN A 7 -26.64 -1.17 13.52
CA ASN A 7 -27.34 -2.31 14.12
C ASN A 7 -28.54 -1.89 14.99
N LYS A 8 -28.38 -0.83 15.80
CA LYS A 8 -29.43 -0.33 16.70
C LYS A 8 -30.64 0.21 15.92
N TYR A 9 -30.43 0.86 14.79
CA TYR A 9 -31.49 1.50 13.99
C TYR A 9 -31.92 0.70 12.76
N GLY A 10 -31.40 -0.52 12.58
CA GLY A 10 -31.72 -1.39 11.45
C GLY A 10 -31.03 -1.02 10.13
N ASP A 11 -30.15 -0.03 10.13
CA ASP A 11 -29.34 0.35 8.96
C ASP A 11 -28.07 -0.50 8.87
N THR A 12 -28.28 -1.75 8.48
CA THR A 12 -27.22 -2.75 8.32
C THR A 12 -26.19 -2.35 7.26
N THR A 13 -26.60 -1.64 6.21
CA THR A 13 -25.71 -1.21 5.12
C THR A 13 -24.68 -0.21 5.64
N HIS A 14 -25.11 0.90 6.26
CA HIS A 14 -24.18 1.90 6.78
C HIS A 14 -23.37 1.37 7.97
N GLY A 15 -23.96 0.48 8.77
CA GLY A 15 -23.23 -0.23 9.83
C GLY A 15 -22.04 -1.00 9.27
N LEU A 16 -22.25 -1.83 8.24
CA LEU A 16 -21.21 -2.63 7.61
C LEU A 16 -20.17 -1.78 6.85
N ILE A 17 -20.57 -0.66 6.23
CA ILE A 17 -19.63 0.29 5.61
C ILE A 17 -18.70 0.89 6.69
N ALA A 18 -19.24 1.33 7.83
CA ALA A 18 -18.43 1.86 8.92
C ALA A 18 -17.44 0.82 9.47
N ALA A 19 -17.86 -0.44 9.54
CA ALA A 19 -17.01 -1.56 9.92
C ALA A 19 -15.87 -1.81 8.91
N PHE A 20 -16.17 -1.80 7.61
CA PHE A 20 -15.16 -1.88 6.55
C PHE A 20 -14.14 -0.73 6.62
N LEU A 21 -14.61 0.51 6.73
CA LEU A 21 -13.73 1.69 6.85
C LEU A 21 -12.83 1.61 8.10
N SER A 22 -13.34 1.06 9.20
CA SER A 22 -12.52 0.82 10.41
C SER A 22 -11.39 -0.16 10.13
N CYS A 23 -11.61 -1.20 9.33
CA CYS A 23 -10.58 -2.15 8.94
C CYS A 23 -9.53 -1.50 8.01
N GLU A 24 -9.96 -0.66 7.07
CA GLU A 24 -9.03 0.13 6.23
C GLU A 24 -8.14 1.03 7.08
N VAL A 25 -8.72 1.75 8.05
CA VAL A 25 -7.97 2.63 8.96
C VAL A 25 -6.99 1.82 9.81
N LYS A 26 -7.42 0.68 10.38
CA LYS A 26 -6.52 -0.21 11.16
C LYS A 26 -5.33 -0.68 10.33
N LEU A 27 -5.58 -1.08 9.09
CA LEU A 27 -4.49 -1.46 8.20
C LEU A 27 -3.57 -0.27 7.86
N LEU A 28 -4.16 0.91 7.60
CA LEU A 28 -3.44 2.16 7.31
C LEU A 28 -2.52 2.60 8.45
N VAL A 29 -2.93 2.39 9.71
CA VAL A 29 -2.11 2.73 10.88
C VAL A 29 -1.19 1.59 11.32
N GLY A 30 -1.13 0.48 10.57
CA GLY A 30 -0.22 -0.62 10.86
C GLY A 30 -0.61 -1.47 12.05
N THR A 31 -1.91 -1.57 12.36
CA THR A 31 -2.41 -2.60 13.29
C THR A 31 -1.97 -3.99 12.82
N GLU A 32 -1.71 -4.89 13.78
CA GLU A 32 -1.34 -6.28 13.51
C GLU A 32 -2.31 -6.95 12.54
N LEU A 33 -1.78 -7.65 11.54
CA LEU A 33 -2.61 -8.20 10.46
C LEU A 33 -3.62 -9.25 10.95
N SER A 34 -3.32 -9.99 12.02
CA SER A 34 -4.28 -10.95 12.61
C SER A 34 -5.53 -10.26 13.18
N GLU A 35 -5.39 -9.10 13.81
CA GLU A 35 -6.52 -8.32 14.32
C GLU A 35 -7.36 -7.79 13.16
N VAL A 36 -6.71 -7.22 12.14
CA VAL A 36 -7.40 -6.74 10.92
C VAL A 36 -8.12 -7.88 10.22
N HIS A 37 -7.49 -9.04 10.09
CA HIS A 37 -8.08 -10.24 9.49
C HIS A 37 -9.32 -10.71 10.25
N THR A 38 -9.25 -10.79 11.58
CA THR A 38 -10.35 -11.26 12.43
C THR A 38 -11.58 -10.36 12.27
N LEU A 39 -11.38 -9.05 12.24
CA LEU A 39 -12.46 -8.08 12.01
C LEU A 39 -13.03 -8.20 10.60
N LEU A 40 -12.18 -8.22 9.57
CA LEU A 40 -12.62 -8.35 8.18
C LEU A 40 -13.39 -9.63 7.92
N ASP A 41 -12.93 -10.76 8.45
CA ASP A 41 -13.59 -12.05 8.26
C ASP A 41 -15.01 -12.02 8.84
N GLY A 42 -15.17 -11.56 10.09
CA GLY A 42 -16.49 -11.40 10.70
C GLY A 42 -17.44 -10.51 9.90
N TYR A 43 -16.95 -9.36 9.40
CA TYR A 43 -17.77 -8.44 8.60
C TYR A 43 -18.11 -9.00 7.23
N ILE A 44 -17.21 -9.73 6.59
CA ILE A 44 -17.47 -10.40 5.31
C ILE A 44 -18.53 -11.49 5.49
N GLN A 45 -18.48 -12.29 6.56
CA GLN A 45 -19.52 -13.28 6.83
C GLN A 45 -20.89 -12.62 7.04
N LEU A 46 -20.95 -11.51 7.76
CA LEU A 46 -22.19 -10.73 7.91
C LEU A 46 -22.68 -10.16 6.58
N ALA A 47 -21.79 -9.57 5.77
CA ALA A 47 -22.14 -9.02 4.47
C ALA A 47 -22.68 -10.10 3.52
N LYS A 48 -22.13 -11.32 3.57
CA LYS A 48 -22.65 -12.50 2.87
C LYS A 48 -24.05 -12.87 3.36
N ALA A 49 -24.26 -12.97 4.68
CA ALA A 49 -25.56 -13.30 5.26
C ALA A 49 -26.66 -12.29 4.89
N TYR A 50 -26.30 -11.02 4.70
CA TYR A 50 -27.20 -9.95 4.28
C TYR A 50 -27.24 -9.69 2.75
N ASN A 51 -26.61 -10.55 1.93
CA ASN A 51 -26.54 -10.42 0.47
C ASN A 51 -26.05 -9.04 -0.03
N LYS A 52 -25.05 -8.46 0.66
CA LYS A 52 -24.50 -7.13 0.34
C LYS A 52 -23.36 -7.22 -0.68
N ASN A 53 -23.67 -7.65 -1.90
CA ASN A 53 -22.67 -7.91 -2.96
C ASN A 53 -21.77 -6.71 -3.27
N GLY A 54 -22.32 -5.49 -3.32
CA GLY A 54 -21.53 -4.28 -3.54
C GLY A 54 -20.48 -4.03 -2.45
N LEU A 55 -20.79 -4.36 -1.19
CA LEU A 55 -19.82 -4.26 -0.10
C LEU A 55 -18.77 -5.38 -0.18
N LEU A 56 -19.19 -6.60 -0.56
CA LEU A 56 -18.26 -7.71 -0.75
C LEU A 56 -17.23 -7.39 -1.84
N ALA A 57 -17.63 -6.75 -2.93
CA ALA A 57 -16.73 -6.29 -3.99
C ALA A 57 -15.68 -5.26 -3.50
N LEU A 58 -15.98 -4.50 -2.43
CA LEU A 58 -15.04 -3.59 -1.80
C LEU A 58 -14.16 -4.29 -0.73
N ALA A 59 -14.75 -5.15 0.08
CA ALA A 59 -14.10 -5.75 1.25
C ALA A 59 -13.23 -6.96 0.93
N CYS A 60 -13.62 -7.82 -0.02
CA CYS A 60 -12.87 -9.02 -0.36
C CYS A 60 -11.44 -8.72 -0.87
N PRO A 61 -11.19 -7.70 -1.71
CA PRO A 61 -9.84 -7.32 -2.12
C PRO A 61 -8.93 -6.93 -0.95
N LEU A 62 -9.47 -6.18 0.01
CA LEU A 62 -8.75 -5.81 1.23
C LEU A 62 -8.43 -7.04 2.08
N HIS A 63 -9.40 -7.95 2.26
CA HIS A 63 -9.21 -9.18 3.04
C HIS A 63 -8.19 -10.11 2.40
N GLN A 64 -8.25 -10.31 1.08
CA GLN A 64 -7.27 -11.12 0.37
C GLN A 64 -5.88 -10.49 0.43
N ARG A 65 -5.77 -9.17 0.36
CA ARG A 65 -4.49 -8.46 0.56
C ARG A 65 -3.90 -8.72 1.95
N VAL A 66 -4.73 -8.69 3.00
CA VAL A 66 -4.30 -9.02 4.37
C VAL A 66 -3.82 -10.46 4.47
N LEU A 67 -4.58 -11.42 3.94
CA LEU A 67 -4.20 -12.84 3.92
C LEU A 67 -2.88 -13.09 3.17
N ASN A 68 -2.69 -12.42 2.04
CA ASN A 68 -1.45 -12.48 1.27
C ASN A 68 -0.26 -11.96 2.08
N LEU A 69 -0.40 -10.80 2.73
CA LEU A 69 0.67 -10.24 3.56
C LEU A 69 1.00 -11.15 4.76
N MET A 70 0.01 -11.80 5.37
CA MET A 70 0.18 -12.79 6.43
C MET A 70 0.89 -14.08 5.94
N GLY A 71 1.16 -14.23 4.64
CA GLY A 71 1.78 -15.43 4.08
C GLY A 71 0.84 -16.63 3.99
N ARG A 72 -0.47 -16.39 3.96
CA ARG A 72 -1.51 -17.41 3.77
C ARG A 72 -1.86 -17.64 2.29
N ASN A 73 -0.94 -17.26 1.40
CA ASN A 73 -1.05 -17.43 -0.04
C ASN A 73 0.35 -17.71 -0.61
N GLU A 74 0.43 -18.59 -1.60
CA GLU A 74 1.66 -18.91 -2.32
C GLU A 74 2.14 -17.74 -3.19
N HIS A 75 1.21 -16.99 -3.78
CA HIS A 75 1.49 -15.87 -4.67
C HIS A 75 1.01 -14.56 -4.03
N PRO A 76 1.78 -13.96 -3.10
CA PRO A 76 1.30 -12.82 -2.30
C PRO A 76 1.00 -11.58 -3.13
N ASN A 77 1.52 -11.46 -4.35
CA ASN A 77 1.32 -10.32 -5.25
C ASN A 77 0.08 -10.44 -6.16
N VAL A 78 -0.73 -11.48 -6.02
CA VAL A 78 -1.99 -11.70 -6.77
C VAL A 78 -3.14 -11.83 -5.78
N LEU A 79 -4.24 -11.12 -5.98
CA LEU A 79 -5.41 -11.16 -5.07
C LEU A 79 -6.32 -12.36 -5.36
N THR A 80 -5.76 -13.56 -5.42
CA THR A 80 -6.51 -14.81 -5.62
C THR A 80 -6.21 -15.78 -4.49
N GLY A 81 -7.22 -16.22 -3.76
CA GLY A 81 -7.10 -17.12 -2.61
C GLY A 81 -8.45 -17.38 -1.96
N SER A 82 -8.46 -17.63 -0.65
CA SER A 82 -9.67 -18.03 0.08
C SER A 82 -10.75 -16.96 0.17
N ALA A 83 -10.41 -15.67 0.02
CA ALA A 83 -11.37 -14.58 0.13
C ALA A 83 -11.98 -14.17 -1.22
N MET A 84 -11.25 -14.35 -2.33
CA MET A 84 -11.71 -14.04 -3.68
C MET A 84 -10.78 -14.60 -4.77
N ASN A 85 -11.26 -14.61 -6.01
CA ASN A 85 -10.43 -14.71 -7.21
C ASN A 85 -10.41 -13.36 -7.95
N GLN A 86 -9.20 -12.83 -8.19
CA GLN A 86 -9.02 -11.52 -8.83
C GLN A 86 -9.58 -11.45 -10.25
N GLU A 87 -9.33 -12.46 -11.07
CA GLU A 87 -9.73 -12.43 -12.49
C GLU A 87 -11.23 -12.60 -12.64
N GLU A 88 -11.82 -13.55 -11.90
CA GLU A 88 -13.27 -13.77 -11.89
C GLU A 88 -14.02 -12.51 -11.43
N LEU A 89 -13.57 -11.87 -10.34
CA LEU A 89 -14.22 -10.66 -9.84
C LEU A 89 -14.07 -9.48 -10.82
N LEU A 90 -12.90 -9.29 -11.44
CA LEU A 90 -12.73 -8.23 -12.44
C LEU A 90 -13.64 -8.46 -13.65
N ILE A 91 -13.79 -9.71 -14.11
CA ILE A 91 -14.70 -10.06 -15.19
C ILE A 91 -16.14 -9.73 -14.78
N GLU A 92 -16.59 -10.14 -13.60
CA GLU A 92 -17.94 -9.85 -13.10
C GLU A 92 -18.20 -8.33 -13.04
N LEU A 93 -17.26 -7.57 -12.45
CA LEU A 93 -17.41 -6.12 -12.29
C LEU A 93 -17.43 -5.37 -13.62
N GLU A 94 -16.68 -5.81 -14.62
CA GLU A 94 -16.73 -5.27 -15.98
C GLU A 94 -18.10 -5.56 -16.63
N HIS A 95 -18.64 -6.78 -16.48
CA HIS A 95 -19.96 -7.14 -17.01
C HIS A 95 -21.09 -6.34 -16.36
N CYS A 96 -20.94 -5.96 -15.09
CA CYS A 96 -21.91 -5.16 -14.35
C CYS A 96 -21.69 -3.64 -14.44
N ASP A 97 -20.73 -3.17 -15.24
CA ASP A 97 -20.35 -1.75 -15.36
C ASP A 97 -20.05 -1.08 -13.99
N ASN A 98 -19.49 -1.86 -13.06
CA ASN A 98 -19.17 -1.40 -11.70
C ASN A 98 -17.72 -0.91 -11.62
N GLU A 99 -17.49 0.19 -12.30
CA GLU A 99 -16.16 0.80 -12.48
C GLU A 99 -15.46 1.17 -11.16
N VAL A 100 -16.22 1.61 -10.15
CA VAL A 100 -15.64 1.99 -8.83
C VAL A 100 -15.06 0.77 -8.12
N SER A 101 -15.82 -0.33 -8.06
CA SER A 101 -15.34 -1.56 -7.43
C SER A 101 -14.21 -2.19 -8.26
N TYR A 102 -14.28 -2.07 -9.59
CA TYR A 102 -13.22 -2.54 -10.49
C TYR A 102 -11.90 -1.83 -10.18
N VAL A 103 -11.91 -0.49 -10.13
CA VAL A 103 -10.71 0.30 -9.76
C VAL A 103 -10.27 0.01 -8.33
N ASN A 104 -11.19 -0.26 -7.39
CA ASN A 104 -10.83 -0.67 -6.03
C ASN A 104 -10.02 -1.97 -6.02
N VAL A 105 -10.44 -2.99 -6.76
CA VAL A 105 -9.68 -4.24 -6.92
C VAL A 105 -8.29 -3.92 -7.48
N LEU A 106 -8.22 -3.20 -8.60
CA LEU A 106 -6.94 -2.84 -9.22
C LEU A 106 -6.03 -2.05 -8.27
N ASN A 107 -6.58 -1.16 -7.46
CA ASN A 107 -5.84 -0.39 -6.46
C ASN A 107 -5.18 -1.33 -5.43
N HIS A 108 -5.92 -2.28 -4.86
CA HIS A 108 -5.33 -3.23 -3.93
C HIS A 108 -4.23 -4.10 -4.57
N VAL A 109 -4.42 -4.51 -5.83
CA VAL A 109 -3.40 -5.27 -6.59
C VAL A 109 -2.17 -4.41 -6.87
N PHE A 110 -2.36 -3.16 -7.27
CA PHE A 110 -1.28 -2.18 -7.47
C PHE A 110 -0.47 -2.00 -6.19
N LEU A 111 -1.14 -1.73 -5.07
CA LEU A 111 -0.52 -1.50 -3.77
C LEU A 111 0.33 -2.68 -3.33
N ILE A 112 -0.20 -3.92 -3.41
CA ILE A 112 0.58 -5.10 -3.01
C ILE A 112 1.78 -5.32 -3.94
N ASN A 113 1.64 -5.10 -5.26
CA ASN A 113 2.78 -5.20 -6.18
C ASN A 113 3.85 -4.15 -5.89
N CYS A 114 3.48 -2.93 -5.49
CA CYS A 114 4.45 -1.94 -5.02
C CYS A 114 5.15 -2.36 -3.73
N MET A 115 4.44 -2.94 -2.76
CA MET A 115 5.02 -3.42 -1.50
C MET A 115 6.05 -4.54 -1.70
N PHE A 116 5.86 -5.38 -2.71
CA PHE A 116 6.80 -6.44 -3.10
C PHE A 116 7.78 -5.99 -4.19
N GLU A 117 7.84 -4.70 -4.51
CA GLU A 117 8.73 -4.12 -5.54
C GLU A 117 8.60 -4.79 -6.92
N ASN A 118 7.43 -5.38 -7.21
CA ASN A 118 7.10 -5.95 -8.51
C ASN A 118 6.65 -4.84 -9.46
N TRP A 119 7.60 -4.00 -9.86
CA TRP A 119 7.33 -2.75 -10.56
C TRP A 119 6.70 -2.94 -11.94
N ASP A 120 7.01 -4.05 -12.64
CA ASP A 120 6.44 -4.33 -13.96
C ASP A 120 4.93 -4.64 -13.86
N ASN A 121 4.54 -5.47 -12.89
CA ASN A 121 3.12 -5.69 -12.61
C ASN A 121 2.44 -4.44 -12.07
N ALA A 122 3.09 -3.69 -11.18
CA ALA A 122 2.57 -2.41 -10.70
C ALA A 122 2.32 -1.45 -11.87
N TYR A 123 3.21 -1.39 -12.86
CA TYR A 123 3.04 -0.57 -14.07
C TYR A 123 1.83 -1.01 -14.90
N ARG A 124 1.61 -2.32 -15.05
CA ARG A 124 0.41 -2.86 -15.72
C ARG A 124 -0.87 -2.38 -15.05
N TYR A 125 -1.01 -2.59 -13.74
CA TYR A 125 -2.23 -2.20 -13.01
C TYR A 125 -2.40 -0.69 -12.91
N TYR A 126 -1.32 0.05 -12.74
CA TYR A 126 -1.30 1.52 -12.83
C TYR A 126 -1.95 2.01 -14.13
N ARG A 127 -1.59 1.43 -15.28
CA ARG A 127 -2.15 1.81 -16.58
C ARG A 127 -3.64 1.51 -16.66
N GLU A 128 -4.07 0.35 -16.16
CA GLU A 128 -5.49 -0.03 -16.16
C GLU A 128 -6.33 0.90 -15.28
N ILE A 129 -5.84 1.29 -14.09
CA ILE A 129 -6.49 2.28 -13.23
C ILE A 129 -6.67 3.61 -13.97
N HIS A 130 -5.63 4.07 -14.69
CA HIS A 130 -5.67 5.38 -15.36
C HIS A 130 -6.50 5.41 -16.65
N LYS A 131 -7.00 4.27 -17.13
CA LYS A 131 -8.04 4.26 -18.17
C LYS A 131 -9.41 4.71 -17.64
N ARG A 132 -9.58 4.74 -16.32
CA ARG A 132 -10.85 4.96 -15.62
C ARG A 132 -10.78 6.15 -14.65
N PRO A 133 -10.52 7.37 -15.14
CA PRO A 133 -10.22 8.53 -14.30
C PRO A 133 -11.38 8.95 -13.40
N GLU A 134 -12.63 8.79 -13.84
CA GLU A 134 -13.80 9.18 -13.03
C GLU A 134 -14.00 8.24 -11.83
N ALA A 135 -13.86 6.92 -12.03
CA ALA A 135 -13.91 5.96 -10.93
C ALA A 135 -12.76 6.17 -9.93
N LEU A 136 -11.58 6.55 -10.41
CA LEU A 136 -10.47 6.93 -9.54
C LEU A 136 -10.82 8.17 -8.68
N LYS A 137 -11.43 9.20 -9.26
CA LYS A 137 -11.90 10.38 -8.50
C LYS A 137 -12.95 10.02 -7.46
N THR A 138 -13.83 9.06 -7.72
CA THR A 138 -14.79 8.59 -6.72
C THR A 138 -14.09 7.99 -5.51
N LEU A 139 -13.02 7.22 -5.74
CA LEU A 139 -12.18 6.67 -4.66
C LEU A 139 -11.36 7.75 -3.92
N ASP A 140 -11.18 8.95 -4.48
CA ASP A 140 -10.50 10.07 -3.80
C ASP A 140 -11.18 10.47 -2.47
N THR A 141 -12.43 10.07 -2.26
CA THR A 141 -13.18 10.32 -1.03
C THR A 141 -12.88 9.33 0.11
N THR A 142 -12.12 8.27 -0.16
CA THR A 142 -11.83 7.18 0.79
C THR A 142 -10.47 7.34 1.47
N PHE A 143 -10.24 6.67 2.62
CA PHE A 143 -8.91 6.65 3.27
C PHE A 143 -7.83 6.03 2.37
N SER A 144 -8.24 5.11 1.49
CA SER A 144 -7.37 4.41 0.55
C SER A 144 -6.66 5.33 -0.44
N ILE A 145 -7.16 6.54 -0.69
CA ILE A 145 -6.48 7.47 -1.60
C ILE A 145 -5.10 7.90 -1.09
N ARG A 146 -4.93 7.99 0.23
CA ARG A 146 -3.67 8.42 0.85
C ARG A 146 -2.58 7.38 0.62
N GLN A 147 -2.93 6.10 0.78
CA GLN A 147 -2.05 4.99 0.42
C GLN A 147 -1.74 5.01 -1.07
N TYR A 148 -2.77 5.14 -1.91
CA TYR A 148 -2.59 5.18 -3.35
C TYR A 148 -1.63 6.28 -3.79
N GLN A 149 -1.81 7.52 -3.31
CA GLN A 149 -0.91 8.64 -3.62
C GLN A 149 0.53 8.33 -3.21
N PHE A 150 0.75 7.86 -1.98
CA PHE A 150 2.08 7.51 -1.49
C PHE A 150 2.75 6.43 -2.36
N PHE A 151 2.07 5.31 -2.59
CA PHE A 151 2.59 4.22 -3.40
C PHE A 151 2.73 4.60 -4.88
N TYR A 152 1.86 5.48 -5.40
CA TYR A 152 1.99 6.02 -6.75
C TYR A 152 3.24 6.91 -6.88
N GLY A 153 3.54 7.71 -5.86
CA GLY A 153 4.78 8.48 -5.77
C GLY A 153 6.02 7.58 -5.76
N LEU A 154 6.03 6.56 -4.90
CA LEU A 154 7.11 5.57 -4.83
C LEU A 154 7.29 4.81 -6.14
N PHE A 155 6.20 4.33 -6.72
CA PHE A 155 6.21 3.65 -8.02
C PHE A 155 6.78 4.54 -9.11
N CYS A 156 6.32 5.79 -9.22
CA CYS A 156 6.85 6.75 -10.18
C CYS A 156 8.35 6.99 -9.97
N SER A 157 8.81 6.98 -8.72
CA SER A 157 10.24 7.08 -8.44
C SER A 157 11.03 5.87 -8.91
N ALA A 158 10.62 4.68 -8.49
CA ALA A 158 11.27 3.43 -8.87
C ALA A 158 11.26 3.25 -10.40
N TRP A 159 10.14 3.59 -11.06
CA TRP A 159 10.02 3.51 -12.51
C TRP A 159 10.93 4.52 -13.22
N HIS A 160 11.07 5.74 -12.68
CA HIS A 160 12.03 6.71 -13.19
C HIS A 160 13.47 6.19 -13.07
N GLN A 161 13.86 5.67 -11.91
CA GLN A 161 15.20 5.12 -11.70
C GLN A 161 15.51 3.97 -12.68
N ARG A 162 14.53 3.09 -12.93
CA ARG A 162 14.67 1.96 -13.87
C ARG A 162 14.73 2.37 -15.34
N THR A 163 13.94 3.36 -15.75
CA THR A 163 13.71 3.66 -17.18
C THR A 163 14.27 5.01 -17.65
N GLY A 164 14.74 5.86 -16.73
CA GLY A 164 15.08 7.25 -17.01
C GLY A 164 13.87 8.15 -17.32
N SER A 165 12.63 7.66 -17.14
CA SER A 165 11.43 8.38 -17.57
C SER A 165 11.23 9.71 -16.83
N LYS A 166 11.48 10.83 -17.51
CA LYS A 166 11.28 12.19 -16.97
C LYS A 166 9.83 12.47 -16.58
N LYS A 167 8.86 11.83 -17.26
CA LYS A 167 7.42 11.94 -16.93
C LYS A 167 7.16 11.45 -15.51
N HIS A 168 7.63 10.23 -15.18
CA HIS A 168 7.43 9.64 -13.86
C HIS A 168 8.19 10.41 -12.77
N LYS A 169 9.39 10.93 -13.07
CA LYS A 169 10.09 11.88 -12.18
C LYS A 169 9.21 13.09 -11.83
N LYS A 170 8.65 13.77 -12.84
CA LYS A 170 7.78 14.94 -12.63
C LYS A 170 6.53 14.56 -11.83
N THR A 171 5.92 13.42 -12.14
CA THR A 171 4.76 12.91 -11.41
C THR A 171 5.07 12.65 -9.94
N ALA A 172 6.21 12.04 -9.61
CA ALA A 172 6.61 11.78 -8.24
C ALA A 172 6.75 13.09 -7.42
N HIS A 173 7.40 14.12 -7.99
CA HIS A 173 7.49 15.43 -7.34
C HIS A 173 6.12 16.10 -7.18
N ARG A 174 5.26 16.00 -8.20
CA ARG A 174 3.89 16.55 -8.13
C ARG A 174 3.10 15.91 -6.99
N ILE A 175 3.19 14.59 -6.84
CA ILE A 175 2.55 13.84 -5.76
C ILE A 175 3.10 14.30 -4.40
N LEU A 176 4.42 14.39 -4.25
CA LEU A 176 5.03 14.88 -3.01
C LEU A 176 4.55 16.29 -2.64
N ASN A 177 4.51 17.20 -3.60
CA ASN A 177 4.03 18.57 -3.39
C ASN A 177 2.55 18.62 -3.03
N LEU A 178 1.72 17.79 -3.69
CA LEU A 178 0.31 17.65 -3.37
C LEU A 178 0.12 17.17 -1.92
N MET A 179 0.87 16.16 -1.50
CA MET A 179 0.82 15.65 -0.12
C MET A 179 1.24 16.72 0.90
N LYS A 180 2.33 17.45 0.63
CA LYS A 180 2.78 18.58 1.47
C LYS A 180 1.71 19.68 1.58
N GLN A 181 1.08 20.03 0.46
CA GLN A 181 -0.03 20.98 0.44
C GLN A 181 -1.20 20.48 1.29
N GLN A 182 -1.64 19.24 1.09
CA GLN A 182 -2.76 18.66 1.85
C GLN A 182 -2.46 18.53 3.34
N GLN A 183 -1.22 18.23 3.73
CA GLN A 183 -0.77 18.24 5.12
C GLN A 183 -0.85 19.66 5.71
N SER A 184 -0.37 20.68 4.99
CA SER A 184 -0.43 22.08 5.44
C SER A 184 -1.86 22.60 5.59
N SER A 185 -2.81 22.03 4.83
CA SER A 185 -4.25 22.29 4.96
C SER A 185 -4.94 21.49 6.08
N GLY A 186 -4.18 20.80 6.93
CA GLY A 186 -4.68 20.11 8.12
C GLY A 186 -4.99 18.62 7.95
N CYS A 187 -4.52 17.96 6.88
CA CYS A 187 -4.68 16.50 6.74
C CYS A 187 -3.57 15.75 7.51
N PRO A 188 -3.87 15.07 8.63
CA PRO A 188 -2.85 14.52 9.54
C PRO A 188 -2.19 13.22 9.03
N ASN A 189 -2.72 12.62 7.96
CA ASN A 189 -2.35 11.26 7.55
C ASN A 189 -1.16 11.21 6.58
N TYR A 190 -0.35 12.27 6.50
CA TYR A 190 0.83 12.33 5.62
C TYR A 190 2.17 12.32 6.35
N ASP A 191 2.15 12.37 7.69
CA ASP A 191 3.35 12.53 8.52
C ASP A 191 4.42 11.46 8.26
N CYS A 192 4.00 10.22 8.06
CA CYS A 192 4.90 9.13 7.67
C CYS A 192 5.24 9.11 6.18
N PHE A 193 4.30 9.49 5.31
CA PHE A 193 4.45 9.29 3.87
C PHE A 193 5.38 10.31 3.22
N ILE A 194 5.28 11.58 3.63
CA ILE A 194 6.07 12.67 3.07
C ILE A 194 7.57 12.44 3.29
N PRO A 195 8.06 12.17 4.52
CA PRO A 195 9.49 11.96 4.74
C PRO A 195 10.07 10.80 3.92
N ILE A 196 9.32 9.70 3.77
CA ILE A 196 9.78 8.54 2.99
C ILE A 196 9.90 8.91 1.51
N LEU A 197 8.86 9.54 0.95
CA LEU A 197 8.89 9.93 -0.46
C LEU A 197 9.93 11.03 -0.72
N ASP A 198 10.09 11.99 0.20
CA ASP A 198 11.12 13.03 0.12
C ASP A 198 12.53 12.43 0.11
N ALA A 199 12.80 11.46 0.99
CA ALA A 199 14.05 10.71 1.00
C ALA A 199 14.29 9.99 -0.34
N GLU A 200 13.28 9.35 -0.89
CA GLU A 200 13.33 8.68 -2.19
C GLU A 200 13.66 9.66 -3.33
N LEU A 201 13.06 10.85 -3.38
CA LEU A 201 13.34 11.84 -4.43
C LEU A 201 14.69 12.54 -4.27
N SER A 202 15.24 12.60 -3.04
CA SER A 202 16.57 13.19 -2.79
C SER A 202 17.68 12.46 -3.54
N THR A 203 17.47 11.17 -3.85
CA THR A 203 18.38 10.33 -4.64
C THR A 203 18.58 10.81 -6.08
N TYR A 204 17.69 11.66 -6.60
CA TYR A 204 17.79 12.15 -7.97
C TYR A 204 18.86 13.20 -8.19
N SER A 205 19.39 13.78 -7.11
CA SER A 205 20.48 14.74 -7.22
C SER A 205 21.72 14.02 -7.74
N LYS A 206 22.35 14.57 -8.79
CA LYS A 206 23.64 14.06 -9.28
C LYS A 206 24.76 14.18 -8.24
N THR A 207 24.56 15.05 -7.24
CA THR A 207 25.48 15.27 -6.13
C THR A 207 24.98 14.64 -4.84
N ALA A 208 23.95 13.78 -4.89
CA ALA A 208 23.42 13.10 -3.72
C ALA A 208 24.55 12.34 -3.01
N ARG A 209 24.82 12.72 -1.76
CA ARG A 209 25.83 12.04 -0.95
C ARG A 209 25.17 10.87 -0.22
N LYS A 210 25.88 9.76 -0.14
CA LYS A 210 25.42 8.54 0.55
C LYS A 210 24.89 8.85 1.95
N ASP A 211 25.65 9.64 2.72
CA ASP A 211 25.32 9.96 4.11
C ASP A 211 24.06 10.83 4.23
N GLU A 212 23.81 11.71 3.27
CA GLU A 212 22.60 12.55 3.24
C GLU A 212 21.36 11.72 2.93
N VAL A 213 21.45 10.83 1.94
CA VAL A 213 20.36 9.92 1.58
C VAL A 213 20.06 8.98 2.73
N HIS A 214 21.10 8.39 3.33
CA HIS A 214 20.97 7.55 4.52
C HIS A 214 20.31 8.29 5.69
N ALA A 215 20.78 9.51 5.99
CA ALA A 215 20.20 10.34 7.04
C ALA A 215 18.74 10.76 6.74
N ALA A 216 18.37 10.95 5.47
CA ALA A 216 16.99 11.22 5.08
C ALA A 216 16.08 10.03 5.37
N TYR A 217 16.49 8.80 5.02
CA TYR A 217 15.74 7.59 5.35
C TYR A 217 15.65 7.35 6.86
N TRP A 218 16.74 7.58 7.61
CA TRP A 218 16.69 7.47 9.07
C TRP A 218 15.69 8.43 9.70
N ARG A 219 15.69 9.70 9.29
CA ARG A 219 14.68 10.67 9.74
C ARG A 219 13.26 10.23 9.38
N ALA A 220 13.06 9.65 8.20
CA ALA A 220 11.77 9.12 7.79
C ALA A 220 11.31 7.94 8.66
N VAL A 221 12.22 7.03 9.02
CA VAL A 221 11.95 5.90 9.92
C VAL A 221 11.66 6.37 11.35
N ASP A 222 12.43 7.34 11.86
CA ASP A 222 12.35 7.83 13.23
C ASP A 222 11.06 8.63 13.46
N SER A 223 10.69 9.48 12.50
CA SER A 223 9.44 10.26 12.55
C SER A 223 8.18 9.43 12.29
N CYS A 224 8.31 8.21 11.76
CA CYS A 224 7.14 7.40 11.42
C CYS A 224 6.73 6.44 12.54
N LYS A 225 5.50 6.62 13.03
CA LYS A 225 4.90 5.76 14.07
C LYS A 225 4.33 4.43 13.58
N TYR A 226 4.15 4.24 12.28
CA TYR A 226 3.49 3.06 11.73
C TYR A 226 4.50 2.00 11.30
N VAL A 227 4.46 0.83 11.96
CA VAL A 227 5.42 -0.27 11.81
C VAL A 227 5.65 -0.68 10.35
N HIS A 228 4.59 -0.86 9.57
CA HIS A 228 4.69 -1.28 8.17
C HIS A 228 5.38 -0.24 7.27
N LEU A 229 5.14 1.06 7.51
CA LEU A 229 5.80 2.12 6.76
C LEU A 229 7.26 2.29 7.14
N ARG A 230 7.63 2.05 8.41
CA ARG A 230 9.05 1.94 8.81
C ARG A 230 9.72 0.77 8.09
N GLY A 231 9.03 -0.36 7.97
CA GLY A 231 9.47 -1.51 7.18
C GLY A 231 9.75 -1.14 5.72
N ILE A 232 8.80 -0.46 5.07
CA ILE A 232 8.96 0.04 3.70
C ILE A 232 10.13 1.02 3.60
N ALA A 233 10.23 2.00 4.50
CA ALA A 233 11.30 2.99 4.49
C ALA A 233 12.68 2.33 4.60
N HIS A 234 12.83 1.33 5.46
CA HIS A 234 14.07 0.55 5.55
C HIS A 234 14.35 -0.24 4.27
N GLU A 235 13.38 -0.93 3.67
CA GLU A 235 13.60 -1.62 2.40
C GLU A 235 14.01 -0.65 1.28
N ARG A 236 13.36 0.51 1.18
CA ARG A 236 13.70 1.53 0.18
C ARG A 236 15.11 2.06 0.39
N ALA A 237 15.50 2.34 1.63
CA ALA A 237 16.87 2.71 1.97
C ALA A 237 17.87 1.64 1.52
N ALA A 238 17.61 0.36 1.81
CA ALA A 238 18.48 -0.73 1.41
C ALA A 238 18.61 -0.84 -0.12
N SER A 239 17.49 -0.78 -0.85
CA SER A 239 17.47 -0.82 -2.31
C SER A 239 18.28 0.33 -2.94
N VAL A 240 18.18 1.53 -2.38
CA VAL A 240 18.95 2.70 -2.83
C VAL A 240 20.43 2.56 -2.48
N LEU A 241 20.77 2.18 -1.25
CA LEU A 241 22.16 2.04 -0.80
C LEU A 241 22.91 0.93 -1.55
N GLN A 242 22.22 -0.14 -1.93
CA GLN A 242 22.79 -1.21 -2.74
C GLN A 242 23.03 -0.79 -4.20
N ALA A 243 22.21 0.12 -4.73
CA ALA A 243 22.33 0.59 -6.09
C ALA A 243 23.56 1.48 -6.30
N SER A 244 24.04 1.54 -7.54
CA SER A 244 25.01 2.54 -7.98
C SER A 244 24.40 3.95 -7.86
N PRO A 245 25.14 4.95 -7.36
CA PRO A 245 26.60 4.95 -7.14
C PRO A 245 27.06 4.53 -5.74
N PHE A 246 26.15 4.17 -4.82
CA PHE A 246 26.50 3.98 -3.41
C PHE A 246 27.13 2.62 -3.11
N CYS A 247 26.54 1.53 -3.62
CA CYS A 247 27.02 0.15 -3.46
C CYS A 247 27.37 -0.25 -2.01
N ASP A 248 26.68 0.32 -1.01
CA ASP A 248 26.94 0.08 0.42
C ASP A 248 26.12 -1.11 0.94
N ARG A 249 26.69 -2.30 0.77
CA ARG A 249 26.07 -3.55 1.18
C ARG A 249 25.94 -3.69 2.70
N PHE A 250 26.84 -3.06 3.47
CA PHE A 250 26.80 -3.13 4.92
C PHE A 250 25.56 -2.40 5.46
N LEU A 251 25.39 -1.13 5.11
CA LEU A 251 24.21 -0.36 5.53
C LEU A 251 22.93 -0.93 4.93
N ALA A 252 22.95 -1.39 3.68
CA ALA A 252 21.79 -2.04 3.07
C ALA A 252 21.34 -3.28 3.86
N LYS A 253 22.29 -4.11 4.32
CA LYS A 253 21.99 -5.27 5.18
C LYS A 253 21.39 -4.86 6.52
N GLU A 254 21.91 -3.81 7.16
CA GLU A 254 21.35 -3.30 8.42
C GLU A 254 19.89 -2.84 8.25
N HIS A 255 19.62 -2.11 7.17
CA HIS A 255 18.28 -1.68 6.82
C HIS A 255 17.35 -2.87 6.55
N LEU A 256 17.76 -3.88 5.77
CA LEU A 256 16.93 -5.07 5.57
C LEU A 256 16.66 -5.84 6.86
N GLN A 257 17.63 -5.97 7.76
CA GLN A 257 17.39 -6.58 9.07
C GLN A 257 16.38 -5.78 9.90
N ALA A 258 16.43 -4.45 9.84
CA ALA A 258 15.45 -3.59 10.49
C ALA A 258 14.05 -3.74 9.85
N ALA A 259 13.96 -3.76 8.52
CA ALA A 259 12.70 -4.00 7.80
C ALA A 259 12.08 -5.35 8.20
N LYS A 260 12.88 -6.41 8.26
CA LYS A 260 12.44 -7.74 8.72
C LYS A 260 11.80 -7.67 10.11
N ARG A 261 12.41 -6.97 11.06
CA ARG A 261 11.85 -6.79 12.41
C ARG A 261 10.50 -6.07 12.38
N GLN A 262 10.40 -4.99 11.60
CA GLN A 262 9.13 -4.26 11.46
C GLN A 262 8.03 -5.16 10.87
N TYR A 263 8.32 -5.89 9.79
CA TYR A 263 7.32 -6.78 9.18
C TYR A 263 6.96 -7.97 10.05
N THR A 264 7.89 -8.46 10.88
CA THR A 264 7.61 -9.50 11.88
C THR A 264 6.62 -8.97 12.92
N GLN A 265 6.86 -7.77 13.47
CA GLN A 265 5.94 -7.12 14.41
C GLN A 265 4.56 -6.86 13.76
N TRP A 266 4.53 -6.49 12.49
CA TRP A 266 3.27 -6.30 11.75
C TRP A 266 2.57 -7.62 11.37
N GLN A 267 3.21 -8.78 11.59
CA GLN A 267 2.74 -10.11 11.19
C GLN A 267 2.62 -10.30 9.66
N ALA A 268 3.39 -9.54 8.88
CA ALA A 268 3.45 -9.64 7.43
C ALA A 268 4.45 -10.71 6.98
N GLN A 269 4.13 -11.98 7.26
CA GLN A 269 5.04 -13.10 7.02
C GLN A 269 5.53 -13.23 5.57
N ALA A 270 4.71 -12.87 4.59
CA ALA A 270 5.15 -12.86 3.19
C ALA A 270 6.24 -11.81 2.94
N LYS A 271 6.14 -10.64 3.56
CA LYS A 271 7.18 -9.60 3.50
C LYS A 271 8.44 -9.97 4.27
N VAL A 272 8.31 -10.70 5.38
CA VAL A 272 9.47 -11.28 6.08
C VAL A 272 10.25 -12.20 5.16
N LYS A 273 9.58 -13.13 4.48
CA LYS A 273 10.20 -14.06 3.52
C LYS A 273 10.85 -13.32 2.33
N ASP A 274 10.18 -12.30 1.80
CA ASP A 274 10.71 -11.45 0.72
C ASP A 274 12.03 -10.76 1.15
N VAL A 275 12.05 -10.15 2.33
CA VAL A 275 13.26 -9.51 2.88
C VAL A 275 14.36 -10.52 3.17
N GLU A 276 14.04 -11.71 3.68
CA GLU A 276 15.01 -12.79 3.88
C GLU A 276 15.66 -13.23 2.57
N GLN A 277 14.89 -13.26 1.48
CA GLN A 277 15.44 -13.59 0.17
C GLN A 277 16.40 -12.49 -0.31
N LYS A 278 16.05 -11.20 -0.14
CA LYS A 278 16.94 -10.08 -0.45
C LYS A 278 18.23 -10.13 0.37
N LEU A 279 18.15 -10.47 1.66
CA LEU A 279 19.30 -10.64 2.55
C LEU A 279 20.26 -11.75 2.10
N LYS A 280 19.77 -12.81 1.44
CA LYS A 280 20.62 -13.90 0.92
C LYS A 280 21.43 -13.49 -0.31
N TYR A 281 20.95 -12.52 -1.09
CA TYR A 281 21.57 -12.08 -2.34
C TYR A 281 22.39 -10.79 -2.20
N LEU A 282 22.55 -10.29 -0.97
CA LEU A 282 23.27 -9.06 -0.63
C LEU A 282 24.73 -9.38 -0.29
#